data_AF-A0A368U9L0-F1
#
_entry.id   AF-A0A368U9L0-F1
#
_cell.length_a   1.000
_cell.length_b   1.000
_cell.length_c   1.000
_cell.angle_alpha   90.00
_cell.angle_beta   90.00
_cell.angle_gamma   90.00
#
_symmetry.space_group_name_H-M   'P 1'
#
loop_
_entity.id
_entity.type
_entity.pdbx_description
1 polymer ?
#
loop_
_entity_poly.entity_id
_entity_poly.type
_entity_poly.pdbx_seq_one_letter_code
_entity_poly.pdbx_strand_id
1 'polypeptide(L)'
;MFVQLNAKTEHRPELANTLVTQALALVGTQVELASRLGMSPKALREISNGDTRMRYPVQHALESIIAQRSNHQRCIVEHARIYACAAHDAIGHHHPMGMPYREHLRLVVDVASEQLEHVEHMAAAWLHDILEHTQHNLSMLKESFPDDMAVLVDSLTKPTKHAWEQPNDYSARVARRLANAPAPAQTIKLADLLCNLDHLNKTDTIPDRPSALIYVQHKLQVADQLAQGAPLLRERCLRTGSELLERINR
;
A
#
# COMPACT_ATOMS: atom_id res chain seq x y z
N MET A 1 -23.17 3.12 -5.90
CA MET A 1 -24.04 1.97 -5.58
C MET A 1 -23.41 0.73 -6.20
N PHE A 2 -22.69 -0.07 -5.41
CA PHE A 2 -22.10 -1.31 -5.90
C PHE A 2 -23.23 -2.31 -6.18
N VAL A 3 -23.50 -2.57 -7.46
CA VAL A 3 -24.43 -3.61 -7.87
C VAL A 3 -23.84 -4.94 -7.42
N GLN A 4 -24.56 -5.66 -6.57
CA GLN A 4 -24.18 -6.99 -6.12
C GLN A 4 -24.23 -7.92 -7.34
N LEU A 5 -23.06 -8.23 -7.93
CA LEU A 5 -22.93 -9.15 -9.07
C LEU A 5 -23.14 -10.58 -8.55
N ASN A 6 -24.37 -11.05 -8.53
CA ASN A 6 -24.71 -12.41 -8.10
C ASN A 6 -24.60 -13.38 -9.28
N ALA A 7 -23.44 -14.04 -9.40
CA ALA A 7 -22.97 -14.75 -10.58
C ALA A 7 -23.71 -16.05 -10.98
N LYS A 8 -24.97 -16.29 -10.59
CA LYS A 8 -25.63 -17.59 -10.90
C LYS A 8 -27.12 -17.59 -11.28
N THR A 9 -27.88 -16.48 -11.23
CA THR A 9 -29.35 -16.61 -11.39
C THR A 9 -30.09 -15.56 -12.22
N GLU A 10 -29.50 -14.43 -12.62
CA GLU A 10 -30.24 -13.37 -13.33
C GLU A 10 -29.53 -12.83 -14.58
N HIS A 11 -30.25 -12.77 -15.70
CA HIS A 11 -29.82 -12.13 -16.94
C HIS A 11 -30.27 -10.67 -16.95
N ARG A 12 -29.30 -9.75 -16.94
CA ARG A 12 -29.46 -8.30 -16.76
C ARG A 12 -28.79 -7.53 -17.91
N PRO A 13 -29.35 -7.56 -19.13
CA PRO A 13 -28.78 -6.87 -20.29
C PRO A 13 -28.65 -5.36 -20.12
N GLU A 14 -29.45 -4.74 -19.23
CA GLU A 14 -29.38 -3.33 -18.88
C GLU A 14 -28.04 -2.92 -18.24
N LEU A 15 -27.28 -3.87 -17.68
CA LEU A 15 -25.96 -3.62 -17.10
C LEU A 15 -24.82 -3.64 -18.14
N ALA A 16 -25.12 -3.88 -19.42
CA ALA A 16 -24.13 -4.08 -20.48
C ALA A 16 -23.06 -2.99 -20.53
N ASN A 17 -23.46 -1.72 -20.55
CA ASN A 17 -22.50 -0.60 -20.59
C ASN A 17 -21.58 -0.60 -19.36
N THR A 18 -22.14 -0.77 -18.16
CA THR A 18 -21.36 -0.77 -16.91
C THR A 18 -20.38 -1.94 -16.87
N LEU A 19 -20.82 -3.14 -17.22
CA LEU A 19 -19.98 -4.33 -17.24
C LEU A 19 -18.87 -4.24 -18.29
N VAL A 20 -19.16 -3.74 -19.49
CA VAL A 20 -18.14 -3.53 -20.53
C VAL A 20 -17.14 -2.47 -20.11
N THR A 21 -17.61 -1.33 -19.59
CA THR A 21 -16.75 -0.26 -19.06
C THR A 21 -15.82 -0.79 -17.96
N GLN A 22 -16.36 -1.53 -16.99
CA GLN A 22 -15.57 -2.11 -15.91
C GLN A 22 -14.56 -3.12 -16.43
N ALA A 23 -14.95 -4.04 -17.32
CA ALA A 23 -14.05 -5.03 -17.90
C ALA A 23 -12.97 -4.39 -18.78
N LEU A 24 -13.29 -3.32 -19.53
CA LEU A 24 -12.32 -2.56 -20.32
C LEU A 24 -11.26 -1.91 -19.45
N ALA A 25 -11.64 -1.39 -18.28
CA ALA A 25 -10.68 -0.85 -17.31
C ALA A 25 -9.71 -1.92 -16.78
N LEU A 26 -10.00 -3.22 -16.95
CA LEU A 26 -9.13 -4.32 -16.53
C LEU A 26 -8.26 -4.86 -17.67
N VAL A 27 -8.86 -4.98 -18.86
CA VAL A 27 -8.24 -5.59 -20.04
C VAL A 27 -7.49 -4.56 -20.90
N GLY A 28 -7.73 -3.28 -20.68
CA GLY A 28 -7.04 -2.17 -21.32
C GLY A 28 -7.61 -1.77 -22.68
N THR A 29 -7.90 -2.74 -23.57
CA THR A 29 -8.39 -2.45 -24.93
C THR A 29 -9.67 -3.18 -25.31
N GLN A 30 -10.47 -2.55 -26.17
CA GLN A 30 -11.66 -3.18 -26.76
C GLN A 30 -11.33 -4.40 -27.61
N VAL A 31 -10.20 -4.39 -28.31
CA VAL A 31 -9.76 -5.51 -29.15
C VAL A 31 -9.49 -6.73 -28.29
N GLU A 32 -8.76 -6.55 -27.18
CA GLU A 32 -8.42 -7.66 -26.31
C GLU A 32 -9.62 -8.15 -25.51
N LEU A 33 -10.49 -7.25 -25.02
CA LEU A 33 -11.72 -7.67 -24.35
C LEU A 33 -12.63 -8.46 -25.31
N ALA A 34 -12.79 -8.00 -26.55
CA ALA A 34 -13.60 -8.71 -27.54
C ALA A 34 -13.01 -10.10 -27.85
N SER A 35 -11.69 -10.22 -27.95
CA SER A 35 -10.99 -11.49 -28.11
C SER A 35 -11.28 -12.46 -26.96
N ARG A 36 -11.17 -12.01 -25.71
CA ARG A 36 -11.47 -12.83 -24.51
C ARG A 36 -12.93 -13.26 -24.44
N LEU A 37 -13.84 -12.46 -24.98
CA LEU A 37 -15.27 -12.75 -25.04
C LEU A 37 -15.66 -13.58 -26.28
N GLY A 38 -14.71 -13.93 -27.16
CA GLY A 38 -14.96 -14.69 -28.38
C GLY A 38 -15.86 -13.96 -29.39
N MET A 39 -15.77 -12.63 -29.48
CA MET A 39 -16.62 -11.80 -30.34
C MET A 39 -15.86 -10.72 -31.10
N SER A 40 -16.53 -10.04 -32.03
CA SER A 40 -15.92 -8.93 -32.77
C SER A 40 -15.88 -7.63 -31.94
N PRO A 41 -14.87 -6.76 -32.12
CA PRO A 41 -14.84 -5.44 -31.50
C PRO A 41 -16.02 -4.54 -31.88
N LYS A 42 -16.67 -4.81 -33.02
CA LYS A 42 -17.91 -4.11 -33.42
C LYS A 42 -19.08 -4.54 -32.54
N ALA A 43 -19.27 -5.84 -32.34
CA ALA A 43 -20.32 -6.39 -31.48
C ALA A 43 -20.17 -5.92 -30.02
N LEU A 44 -18.93 -5.87 -29.50
CA LEU A 44 -18.66 -5.34 -28.17
C LEU A 44 -19.04 -3.84 -28.04
N ARG A 45 -18.79 -3.04 -29.08
CA ARG A 45 -19.18 -1.62 -29.12
C ARG A 45 -20.69 -1.43 -29.15
N GLU A 46 -21.41 -2.27 -29.89
CA GLU A 46 -22.87 -2.25 -29.93
C GLU A 46 -23.46 -2.56 -28.54
N ILE A 47 -22.94 -3.58 -27.85
CA ILE A 47 -23.29 -3.91 -26.46
C ILE A 47 -23.00 -2.73 -25.51
N SER A 48 -21.82 -2.11 -25.66
CA SER A 48 -21.43 -0.95 -24.84
C SER A 48 -22.34 0.26 -25.05
N ASN A 49 -22.89 0.45 -26.25
CA ASN A 49 -23.73 1.59 -26.61
C ASN A 49 -25.22 1.38 -26.30
N GLY A 50 -25.56 0.39 -25.48
CA GLY A 50 -26.92 0.16 -25.01
C GLY A 50 -27.73 -0.79 -25.89
N ASP A 51 -27.09 -1.64 -26.73
CA ASP A 51 -27.79 -2.79 -27.29
C ASP A 51 -28.16 -3.77 -26.16
N THR A 52 -29.45 -3.80 -25.81
CA THR A 52 -30.02 -4.64 -24.76
C THR A 52 -30.07 -6.13 -25.14
N ARG A 53 -29.50 -6.53 -26.28
CA ARG A 53 -29.37 -7.93 -26.69
C ARG A 53 -28.09 -8.61 -26.16
N MET A 54 -27.40 -8.03 -25.18
CA MET A 54 -26.29 -8.70 -24.48
C MET A 54 -26.76 -10.07 -24.00
N ARG A 55 -26.19 -11.15 -24.54
CA ARG A 55 -26.59 -12.52 -24.20
C ARG A 55 -26.02 -12.92 -22.84
N TYR A 56 -26.72 -13.82 -22.14
CA TYR A 56 -26.29 -14.33 -20.82
C TYR A 56 -24.82 -14.81 -20.77
N PRO A 57 -24.28 -15.56 -21.76
CA PRO A 57 -22.87 -15.96 -21.73
C PRO A 57 -21.89 -14.79 -21.77
N VAL A 58 -22.25 -13.69 -22.44
CA VAL A 58 -21.43 -12.47 -22.50
C VAL A 58 -21.45 -11.76 -21.16
N GLN A 59 -22.63 -11.61 -20.54
CA GLN A 59 -22.74 -11.06 -19.19
C GLN A 59 -21.91 -11.88 -18.19
N HIS A 60 -22.10 -13.21 -18.17
CA HIS A 60 -21.36 -14.10 -17.27
C HIS A 60 -19.85 -14.01 -17.49
N ALA A 61 -19.39 -13.90 -18.74
CA ALA A 61 -17.98 -13.74 -19.05
C ALA A 61 -17.42 -12.39 -18.57
N LEU A 62 -18.16 -11.28 -18.77
CA LEU A 62 -17.80 -9.97 -18.24
C LEU A 62 -17.74 -9.97 -16.71
N GLU A 63 -18.75 -10.51 -16.04
CA GLU A 63 -18.80 -10.67 -14.59
C GLU A 63 -17.66 -11.54 -14.07
N SER A 64 -17.31 -12.62 -14.78
CA SER A 64 -16.18 -13.48 -14.43
C SER A 64 -14.84 -12.75 -14.53
N ILE A 65 -14.64 -11.95 -15.58
CA ILE A 65 -13.43 -11.12 -15.75
C ILE A 65 -13.32 -10.10 -14.61
N ILE A 66 -14.43 -9.45 -14.24
CA ILE A 66 -14.50 -8.49 -13.14
C ILE A 66 -14.19 -9.18 -11.80
N ALA A 67 -14.83 -10.32 -11.53
CA ALA A 67 -14.64 -11.07 -10.30
C ALA A 67 -13.22 -11.65 -10.15
N GLN A 68 -12.59 -12.09 -11.25
CA GLN A 68 -11.21 -12.58 -11.23
C GLN A 68 -10.24 -11.50 -10.75
N ARG A 69 -10.41 -10.24 -11.19
CA ARG A 69 -9.60 -9.12 -10.66
C ARG A 69 -9.86 -8.91 -9.18
N SER A 70 -11.11 -8.84 -8.73
CA SER A 70 -11.41 -8.64 -7.30
C SER A 70 -10.88 -9.78 -6.40
N ASN A 71 -10.80 -11.00 -6.94
CA ASN A 71 -10.19 -12.14 -6.24
C ASN A 71 -8.66 -12.03 -6.23
N HIS A 72 -8.05 -11.68 -7.36
CA HIS A 72 -6.60 -11.43 -7.44
C HIS A 72 -6.17 -10.30 -6.50
N GLN A 73 -6.94 -9.21 -6.46
CA GLN A 73 -6.71 -8.05 -5.60
C GLN A 73 -6.77 -8.40 -4.11
N ARG A 74 -7.72 -9.23 -3.68
CA ARG A 74 -7.75 -9.74 -2.29
C ARG A 74 -6.61 -10.73 -2.02
N CYS A 75 -6.25 -11.54 -3.02
CA CYS A 75 -5.19 -12.52 -2.90
C CYS A 75 -3.82 -11.87 -2.68
N ILE A 76 -3.52 -10.75 -3.35
CA ILE A 76 -2.17 -10.15 -3.26
C ILE A 76 -1.91 -9.46 -1.91
N VAL A 77 -2.91 -8.79 -1.34
CA VAL A 77 -2.79 -8.18 0.00
C VAL A 77 -2.62 -9.25 1.07
N GLU A 78 -3.42 -10.33 0.98
CA GLU A 78 -3.30 -11.44 1.93
C GLU A 78 -1.97 -12.18 1.78
N HIS A 79 -1.49 -12.37 0.54
CA HIS A 79 -0.16 -12.92 0.29
C HIS A 79 0.93 -12.06 0.93
N ALA A 80 0.93 -10.75 0.71
CA ALA A 80 1.87 -9.81 1.31
C ALA A 80 1.82 -9.83 2.84
N ARG A 81 0.62 -9.89 3.42
CA ARG A 81 0.41 -10.00 4.86
C ARG A 81 1.06 -11.26 5.43
N ILE A 82 0.76 -12.42 4.86
CA ILE A 82 1.30 -13.71 5.32
C ILE A 82 2.82 -13.72 5.17
N TYR A 83 3.33 -13.25 4.02
CA TYR A 83 4.75 -13.18 3.71
C TYR A 83 5.51 -12.31 4.72
N ALA A 84 5.05 -11.08 4.97
CA ALA A 84 5.66 -10.17 5.93
C ALA A 84 5.58 -10.70 7.36
N CYS A 85 4.41 -11.16 7.80
CA CYS A 85 4.24 -11.71 9.15
C CYS A 85 5.18 -12.90 9.37
N ALA A 86 5.21 -13.86 8.44
CA ALA A 86 6.09 -15.02 8.55
C ALA A 86 7.57 -14.62 8.63
N ALA A 87 8.01 -13.66 7.81
CA ALA A 87 9.39 -13.18 7.80
C ALA A 87 9.82 -12.55 9.13
N HIS A 88 8.95 -11.71 9.72
CA HIS A 88 9.23 -11.06 10.99
C HIS A 88 9.03 -11.99 12.20
N ASP A 89 8.04 -12.87 12.17
CA ASP A 89 7.81 -13.86 13.23
C ASP A 89 8.95 -14.88 13.30
N ALA A 90 9.52 -15.28 12.16
CA ALA A 90 10.63 -16.24 12.08
C ALA A 90 11.91 -15.78 12.81
N ILE A 91 12.10 -14.47 12.95
CA ILE A 91 13.23 -13.88 13.70
C ILE A 91 12.83 -13.39 15.10
N GLY A 92 11.58 -13.68 15.53
CA GLY A 92 11.04 -13.20 16.81
C GLY A 92 10.99 -11.67 16.89
N HIS A 93 10.73 -10.98 15.78
CA HIS A 93 10.86 -9.53 15.70
C HIS A 93 9.86 -8.82 16.62
N HIS A 94 10.38 -7.93 17.47
CA HIS A 94 9.59 -7.02 18.29
C HIS A 94 9.92 -5.59 17.91
N HIS A 95 8.89 -4.75 17.87
CA HIS A 95 9.07 -3.31 17.73
C HIS A 95 9.89 -2.79 18.91
N PRO A 96 10.74 -1.75 18.76
CA PRO A 96 11.58 -1.22 19.85
C PRO A 96 10.80 -0.81 21.11
N MET A 97 9.49 -0.63 21.00
CA MET A 97 8.59 -0.28 22.09
C MET A 97 7.77 -1.47 22.63
N GLY A 98 8.14 -2.71 22.27
CA GLY A 98 7.72 -3.93 22.97
C GLY A 98 6.60 -4.75 22.34
N MET A 99 5.88 -4.25 21.34
CA MET A 99 4.85 -5.04 20.64
C MET A 99 5.45 -6.01 19.60
N PRO A 100 4.82 -7.17 19.33
CA PRO A 100 5.18 -8.03 18.20
C PRO A 100 5.18 -7.24 16.89
N TYR A 101 6.16 -7.45 16.02
CA TYR A 101 6.28 -6.62 14.81
C TYR A 101 5.10 -6.77 13.85
N ARG A 102 4.46 -7.95 13.81
CA ARG A 102 3.22 -8.15 13.06
C ARG A 102 2.11 -7.18 13.43
N GLU A 103 2.07 -6.75 14.69
CA GLU A 103 1.09 -5.79 15.20
C GLU A 103 1.40 -4.39 14.68
N HIS A 104 2.68 -4.02 14.62
CA HIS A 104 3.13 -2.80 13.97
C HIS A 104 2.76 -2.78 12.48
N LEU A 105 3.05 -3.86 11.74
CA LEU A 105 2.68 -3.97 10.31
C LEU A 105 1.18 -3.75 10.10
N ARG A 106 0.34 -4.38 10.94
CA ARG A 106 -1.12 -4.22 10.89
C ARG A 106 -1.53 -2.77 11.11
N LEU A 107 -0.98 -2.09 12.13
CA LEU A 107 -1.28 -0.69 12.42
C LEU A 107 -0.90 0.24 11.26
N VAL A 108 0.26 0.03 10.64
CA VAL A 108 0.71 0.81 9.48
C VAL A 108 -0.25 0.64 8.30
N VAL A 109 -0.68 -0.59 8.03
CA VAL A 109 -1.65 -0.89 6.96
C VAL A 109 -3.01 -0.25 7.24
N ASP A 110 -3.52 -0.34 8.47
CA ASP A 110 -4.79 0.28 8.85
C ASP A 110 -4.75 1.78 8.57
N VAL A 111 -3.70 2.48 9.02
CA VAL A 111 -3.53 3.92 8.81
C VAL A 111 -3.32 4.28 7.34
N ALA A 112 -2.50 3.50 6.61
CA ALA A 112 -2.24 3.76 5.20
C ALA A 112 -3.49 3.53 4.32
N SER A 113 -4.32 2.54 4.66
CA SER A 113 -5.52 2.19 3.90
C SER A 113 -6.57 3.30 3.87
N GLU A 114 -6.53 4.24 4.83
CA GLU A 114 -7.38 5.43 4.82
C GLU A 114 -7.09 6.36 3.62
N GLN A 115 -5.90 6.26 3.01
CA GLN A 115 -5.42 7.17 1.96
C GLN A 115 -4.94 6.46 0.68
N LEU A 116 -4.87 5.12 0.68
CA LEU A 116 -4.42 4.33 -0.47
C LEU A 116 -5.61 3.75 -1.25
N GLU A 117 -5.63 3.98 -2.55
CA GLU A 117 -6.72 3.50 -3.42
C GLU A 117 -6.44 2.14 -4.07
N HIS A 118 -5.17 1.78 -4.23
CA HIS A 118 -4.74 0.57 -4.94
C HIS A 118 -4.33 -0.53 -3.97
N VAL A 119 -4.78 -1.75 -4.25
CA VAL A 119 -4.46 -2.92 -3.41
C VAL A 119 -2.99 -3.27 -3.43
N GLU A 120 -2.29 -2.95 -4.52
CA GLU A 120 -0.87 -3.14 -4.68
C GLU A 120 -0.08 -2.23 -3.70
N HIS A 121 -0.59 -1.03 -3.44
CA HIS A 121 -0.02 -0.13 -2.43
C HIS A 121 -0.31 -0.63 -1.01
N MET A 122 -1.49 -1.20 -0.76
CA MET A 122 -1.79 -1.84 0.54
C MET A 122 -0.93 -3.09 0.77
N ALA A 123 -0.67 -3.88 -0.26
CA ALA A 123 0.28 -5.00 -0.21
C ALA A 123 1.71 -4.51 0.07
N ALA A 124 2.15 -3.43 -0.58
CA ALA A 124 3.44 -2.80 -0.29
C ALA A 124 3.52 -2.25 1.14
N ALA A 125 2.41 -1.78 1.72
CA ALA A 125 2.37 -1.35 3.12
C ALA A 125 2.66 -2.50 4.10
N TRP A 126 2.17 -3.72 3.82
CA TRP A 126 2.54 -4.90 4.60
C TRP A 126 4.04 -5.23 4.51
N LEU A 127 4.66 -4.95 3.35
CA LEU A 127 6.04 -5.29 3.04
C LEU A 127 7.05 -4.17 3.35
N HIS A 128 6.61 -3.01 3.84
CA HIS A 128 7.41 -1.78 3.84
C HIS A 128 8.78 -1.89 4.53
N ASP A 129 8.89 -2.77 5.53
CA ASP A 129 10.09 -2.97 6.34
C ASP A 129 10.78 -4.32 6.13
N ILE A 130 10.30 -5.12 5.18
CA ILE A 130 10.79 -6.48 4.99
C ILE A 130 12.26 -6.51 4.58
N LEU A 131 12.69 -5.54 3.76
CA LEU A 131 14.06 -5.38 3.30
C LEU A 131 14.98 -4.76 4.37
N GLU A 132 14.42 -4.07 5.37
CA GLU A 132 15.21 -3.41 6.42
C GLU A 132 15.54 -4.36 7.57
N HIS A 133 14.64 -5.28 7.88
CA HIS A 133 14.68 -6.03 9.15
C HIS A 133 14.71 -7.54 9.01
N THR A 134 14.61 -8.08 7.80
CA THR A 134 14.62 -9.53 7.57
C THR A 134 15.76 -9.93 6.61
N GLN A 135 15.92 -11.23 6.35
CA GLN A 135 16.92 -11.72 5.40
C GLN A 135 16.50 -11.56 3.92
N HIS A 136 15.29 -11.07 3.68
CA HIS A 136 14.78 -10.87 2.33
C HIS A 136 15.54 -9.75 1.61
N ASN A 137 15.70 -9.92 0.31
CA ASN A 137 16.28 -8.91 -0.58
C ASN A 137 15.34 -8.62 -1.75
N LEU A 138 15.68 -7.59 -2.54
CA LEU A 138 14.85 -7.15 -3.65
C LEU A 138 14.60 -8.26 -4.69
N SER A 139 15.58 -9.13 -4.95
CA SER A 139 15.43 -10.24 -5.90
C SER A 139 14.36 -11.22 -5.45
N MET A 140 14.36 -11.61 -4.16
CA MET A 140 13.34 -12.49 -3.57
C MET A 140 11.93 -11.87 -3.62
N LEU A 141 11.82 -10.55 -3.44
CA LEU A 141 10.55 -9.85 -3.59
C LEU A 141 10.05 -9.89 -5.03
N LYS A 142 10.92 -9.69 -6.03
CA LYS A 142 10.55 -9.77 -7.45
C LYS A 142 10.13 -11.17 -7.91
N GLU A 143 10.62 -12.21 -7.24
CA GLU A 143 10.16 -13.58 -7.47
C GLU A 143 8.75 -13.83 -6.89
N SER A 144 8.37 -13.09 -5.84
CA SER A 144 7.14 -13.33 -5.08
C SER A 144 6.00 -12.34 -5.41
N PHE A 145 6.32 -11.16 -5.93
CA PHE A 145 5.40 -10.05 -6.17
C PHE A 145 5.69 -9.37 -7.51
N PRO A 146 4.71 -8.64 -8.09
CA PRO A 146 4.93 -7.85 -9.30
C PRO A 146 6.13 -6.90 -9.15
N ASP A 147 6.91 -6.74 -10.22
CA ASP A 147 8.14 -5.92 -10.23
C ASP A 147 7.92 -4.50 -9.70
N ASP A 148 6.84 -3.83 -10.13
CA ASP A 148 6.52 -2.48 -9.69
C ASP A 148 6.23 -2.40 -8.18
N MET A 149 5.65 -3.46 -7.61
CA MET A 149 5.44 -3.54 -6.16
C MET A 149 6.76 -3.75 -5.42
N ALA A 150 7.64 -4.61 -5.91
CA ALA A 150 8.96 -4.81 -5.33
C ALA A 150 9.81 -3.53 -5.38
N VAL A 151 9.74 -2.78 -6.49
CA VAL A 151 10.37 -1.46 -6.64
C VAL A 151 9.77 -0.43 -5.68
N LEU A 152 8.45 -0.45 -5.48
CA LEU A 152 7.78 0.42 -4.51
C LEU A 152 8.29 0.13 -3.08
N VAL A 153 8.43 -1.14 -2.71
CA VAL A 153 8.98 -1.56 -1.41
C VAL A 153 10.45 -1.15 -1.25
N ASP A 154 11.28 -1.30 -2.29
CA ASP A 154 12.66 -0.80 -2.26
C ASP A 154 12.72 0.72 -2.01
N SER A 155 11.82 1.48 -2.63
CA SER A 155 11.76 2.94 -2.46
C SER A 155 11.43 3.39 -1.02
N LEU A 156 10.80 2.51 -0.23
CA LEU A 156 10.50 2.71 1.20
C LEU A 156 11.70 2.41 2.10
N THR A 157 12.61 1.57 1.61
CA THR A 157 13.72 1.00 2.39
C THR A 157 14.81 2.06 2.61
N LYS A 158 15.19 2.27 3.87
CA LYS A 158 16.28 3.16 4.26
C LYS A 158 17.60 2.71 3.63
N PRO A 159 18.48 3.64 3.20
CA PRO A 159 19.81 3.28 2.77
C PRO A 159 20.62 2.70 3.93
N THR A 160 21.59 1.85 3.63
CA THR A 160 22.55 1.33 4.62
C THR A 160 23.32 2.48 5.26
N LYS A 161 23.32 2.53 6.59
CA LYS A 161 24.15 3.47 7.36
C LYS A 161 25.61 3.04 7.33
N HIS A 162 26.52 3.94 6.96
CA HIS A 162 27.94 3.63 7.00
C HIS A 162 28.54 3.92 8.39
N ALA A 163 29.58 3.17 8.78
CA ALA A 163 30.22 3.33 10.10
C ALA A 163 30.83 4.73 10.32
N TRP A 164 31.25 5.40 9.24
CA TRP A 164 31.84 6.74 9.27
C TRP A 164 30.78 7.87 9.21
N GLU A 165 29.51 7.53 8.97
CA GLU A 165 28.46 8.52 8.71
C GLU A 165 27.89 9.08 10.01
N GLN A 166 27.89 10.40 10.14
CA GLN A 166 27.32 11.07 11.29
C GLN A 166 25.79 10.87 11.34
N PRO A 167 25.16 10.77 12.52
CA PRO A 167 23.72 10.53 12.63
C PRO A 167 22.85 11.51 11.85
N ASN A 168 23.20 12.80 11.86
CA ASN A 168 22.44 13.83 11.14
C ASN A 168 22.60 13.74 9.62
N ASP A 169 23.79 13.39 9.12
CA ASP A 169 24.03 13.18 7.69
C ASP A 169 23.26 11.97 7.18
N TYR A 170 23.24 10.89 7.97
CA TYR A 170 22.44 9.71 7.70
C TYR A 170 20.95 10.04 7.64
N SER A 171 20.42 10.74 8.65
CA SER A 171 19.01 11.18 8.67
C SER A 171 18.65 12.02 7.45
N ALA A 172 19.51 12.98 7.08
CA ALA A 172 19.30 13.81 5.90
C ALA A 172 19.32 13.00 4.58
N ARG A 173 20.17 11.95 4.50
CA ARG A 173 20.20 11.04 3.34
C ARG A 173 18.96 10.16 3.26
N VAL A 174 18.47 9.66 4.39
CA VAL A 174 17.19 8.94 4.49
C VAL A 174 16.04 9.84 4.01
N ALA A 175 15.96 11.07 4.53
CA ALA A 175 14.92 12.03 4.15
C ALA A 175 14.94 12.31 2.63
N ARG A 176 16.12 12.59 2.05
CA ARG A 176 16.25 12.80 0.59
C ARG A 176 15.83 11.60 -0.24
N ARG A 177 16.18 10.36 0.17
CA ARG A 177 15.75 9.15 -0.55
C ARG A 177 14.22 9.05 -0.57
N LEU A 178 13.60 9.22 0.58
CA LEU A 178 12.14 9.09 0.73
C LEU A 178 11.38 10.24 0.05
N ALA A 179 11.95 11.46 0.03
CA ALA A 179 11.39 12.59 -0.70
C ALA A 179 11.34 12.37 -2.22
N ASN A 180 12.24 11.55 -2.77
CA ASN A 180 12.26 11.15 -4.17
C ASN A 180 11.40 9.90 -4.46
N ALA A 181 10.85 9.25 -3.43
CA ALA A 181 9.99 8.09 -3.60
C ALA A 181 8.63 8.52 -4.19
N PRO A 182 7.91 7.63 -4.91
CA PRO A 182 6.60 7.95 -5.48
C PRO A 182 5.56 8.20 -4.37
N ALA A 183 4.48 8.92 -4.71
CA ALA A 183 3.41 9.30 -3.78
C ALA A 183 2.87 8.15 -2.90
N PRO A 184 2.66 6.92 -3.41
CA PRO A 184 2.21 5.80 -2.57
C PRO A 184 3.25 5.39 -1.51
N ALA A 185 4.54 5.38 -1.86
CA ALA A 185 5.61 5.09 -0.91
C ALA A 185 5.71 6.18 0.15
N GLN A 186 5.64 7.45 -0.24
CA GLN A 186 5.60 8.54 0.74
C GLN A 186 4.40 8.42 1.69
N THR A 187 3.22 8.04 1.18
CA THR A 187 2.02 7.80 1.98
C THR A 187 2.19 6.65 2.98
N ILE A 188 2.74 5.51 2.55
CA ILE A 188 3.04 4.38 3.43
C ILE A 188 4.06 4.80 4.49
N LYS A 189 5.08 5.57 4.11
CA LYS A 189 6.10 6.03 5.06
C LYS A 189 5.52 6.99 6.09
N LEU A 190 4.63 7.90 5.69
CA LEU A 190 3.90 8.76 6.62
C LEU A 190 3.05 7.94 7.60
N ALA A 191 2.40 6.87 7.16
CA ALA A 191 1.66 5.97 8.05
C ALA A 191 2.57 5.28 9.08
N ASP A 192 3.74 4.77 8.67
CA ASP A 192 4.78 4.23 9.56
C ASP A 192 5.25 5.28 10.57
N LEU A 193 5.60 6.48 10.10
CA LEU A 193 6.03 7.58 10.97
C LEU A 193 4.95 7.94 11.99
N LEU A 194 3.68 8.03 11.57
CA LEU A 194 2.57 8.33 12.47
C LEU A 194 2.37 7.23 13.52
N CYS A 195 2.38 5.96 13.12
CA CYS A 195 2.24 4.84 14.06
C CYS A 195 3.34 4.86 15.12
N ASN A 196 4.58 5.17 14.70
CA ASN A 196 5.72 5.27 15.59
C ASN A 196 5.62 6.47 16.56
N LEU A 197 5.19 7.63 16.07
CA LEU A 197 4.97 8.82 16.89
C LEU A 197 3.81 8.62 17.87
N ASP A 198 2.68 8.08 17.42
CA ASP A 198 1.50 7.80 18.25
C ASP A 198 1.82 6.77 19.34
N HIS A 199 2.60 5.74 19.02
CA HIS A 199 3.01 4.76 20.01
C HIS A 199 3.92 5.39 21.07
N LEU A 200 4.92 6.19 20.66
CA LEU A 200 5.77 6.93 21.59
C LEU A 200 4.97 7.94 22.44
N ASN A 201 3.89 8.50 21.90
CA ASN A 201 2.99 9.38 22.64
C ASN A 201 2.06 8.61 23.61
N LYS A 202 1.81 7.33 23.41
CA LYS A 202 0.94 6.53 24.30
C LYS A 202 1.69 5.77 25.40
N THR A 203 3.01 5.66 25.29
CA THR A 203 3.82 5.03 26.35
C THR A 203 4.01 5.97 27.54
N ASP A 204 3.89 5.40 28.74
CA ASP A 204 4.15 6.07 30.02
C ASP A 204 5.65 6.33 30.24
N THR A 205 6.50 5.47 29.66
CA THR A 205 7.96 5.59 29.76
C THR A 205 8.50 6.11 28.45
N ILE A 206 9.03 7.34 28.47
CA ILE A 206 9.84 7.87 27.38
C ILE A 206 11.24 7.28 27.56
N PRO A 207 11.89 6.80 26.48
CA PRO A 207 13.32 6.48 26.51
C PRO A 207 14.16 7.66 27.00
N ASP A 208 15.46 7.47 27.14
CA ASP A 208 16.42 8.57 27.40
C ASP A 208 16.04 9.86 26.63
N ARG A 209 15.84 10.96 27.37
CA ARG A 209 15.24 12.20 26.86
C ARG A 209 15.99 12.76 25.64
N PRO A 210 17.34 12.91 25.66
CA PRO A 210 18.11 13.27 24.48
C PRO A 210 17.84 12.35 23.27
N SER A 211 17.81 11.05 23.47
CA SER A 211 17.55 10.08 22.41
C SER A 211 16.14 10.21 21.84
N ALA A 212 15.14 10.43 22.71
CA ALA A 212 13.76 10.65 22.29
C ALA A 212 13.58 11.95 21.49
N LEU A 213 14.24 13.04 21.89
CA LEU A 213 14.23 14.30 21.13
C LEU A 213 14.81 14.12 19.72
N ILE A 214 15.98 13.47 19.60
CA ILE A 214 16.62 13.20 18.31
C ILE A 214 15.72 12.31 17.45
N TYR A 215 15.15 11.26 18.03
CA TYR A 215 14.24 10.36 17.33
C TYR A 215 13.03 11.08 16.72
N VAL A 216 12.35 11.93 17.50
CA VAL A 216 11.19 12.69 17.03
C VAL A 216 11.60 13.74 15.99
N GLN A 217 12.71 14.45 16.21
CA GLN A 217 13.24 15.44 15.25
C GLN A 217 13.55 14.81 13.89
N HIS A 218 14.22 13.66 13.87
CA HIS A 218 14.53 12.94 12.62
C HIS A 218 13.25 12.50 11.89
N LYS A 219 12.23 12.02 12.62
CA LYS A 219 10.94 11.66 12.00
C LYS A 219 10.21 12.87 11.42
N LEU A 220 10.19 14.00 12.13
CA LEU A 220 9.60 15.25 11.63
C LEU A 220 10.34 15.76 10.40
N GLN A 221 11.67 15.68 10.39
CA GLN A 221 12.50 16.04 9.22
C GLN A 221 12.14 15.20 8.00
N VAL A 222 11.94 13.89 8.18
CA VAL A 222 11.48 13.03 7.07
C VAL A 222 10.08 13.45 6.64
N ALA A 223 9.10 13.50 7.55
CA ALA A 223 7.71 13.81 7.24
C ALA A 223 7.55 15.15 6.51
N ASP A 224 8.35 16.17 6.88
CA ASP A 224 8.31 17.47 6.23
C ASP A 224 8.71 17.40 4.74
N GLN A 225 9.58 16.46 4.35
CA GLN A 225 10.00 16.31 2.95
C GLN A 225 9.07 15.41 2.11
N LEU A 226 8.10 14.72 2.73
CA LEU A 226 7.19 13.79 2.03
C LEU A 226 6.00 14.51 1.39
N ALA A 227 6.28 15.50 0.53
CA ALA A 227 5.27 16.39 -0.06
C ALA A 227 4.32 15.72 -1.08
N GLN A 228 4.69 14.56 -1.62
CA GLN A 228 3.86 13.80 -2.56
C GLN A 228 2.96 12.77 -1.85
N GLY A 229 3.21 12.49 -0.57
CA GLY A 229 2.37 11.61 0.22
C GLY A 229 1.03 12.25 0.60
N ALA A 230 0.14 11.46 1.20
CA ALA A 230 -1.17 11.92 1.63
C ALA A 230 -1.09 13.14 2.57
N PRO A 231 -1.67 14.31 2.19
CA PRO A 231 -1.54 15.55 2.97
C PRO A 231 -2.05 15.43 4.40
N LEU A 232 -3.15 14.70 4.62
CA LEU A 232 -3.73 14.49 5.94
C LEU A 232 -2.81 13.70 6.87
N LEU A 233 -2.11 12.67 6.36
CA LEU A 233 -1.14 11.92 7.16
C LEU A 233 0.10 12.76 7.46
N ARG A 234 0.56 13.57 6.50
CA ARG A 234 1.68 14.49 6.71
C ARG A 234 1.37 15.49 7.82
N GLU A 235 0.19 16.12 7.78
CA GLU A 235 -0.25 17.04 8.83
C GLU A 235 -0.33 16.35 10.20
N ARG A 236 -0.93 15.16 10.27
CA ARG A 236 -1.00 14.37 11.51
C ARG A 236 0.39 14.05 12.06
N CYS A 237 1.34 13.62 11.22
CA CYS A 237 2.71 13.36 11.65
C CYS A 237 3.36 14.61 12.26
N LEU A 238 3.27 15.75 11.56
CA LEU A 238 3.89 17.00 11.99
C LEU A 238 3.30 17.50 13.31
N ARG A 239 1.97 17.41 13.47
CA ARG A 239 1.26 17.79 14.69
C ARG A 239 1.62 16.87 15.86
N THR A 240 1.45 15.55 15.71
CA THR A 240 1.76 14.57 16.77
C THR A 240 3.23 14.68 17.21
N GLY A 241 4.17 14.82 16.26
CA GLY A 241 5.57 14.97 16.61
C GLY A 241 5.88 16.30 17.32
N SER A 242 5.24 17.41 16.95
CA SER A 242 5.41 18.69 17.63
C SER A 242 4.88 18.65 19.07
N GLU A 243 3.68 18.10 19.28
CA GLU A 243 3.11 17.87 20.62
C GLU A 243 4.03 16.99 21.48
N LEU A 244 4.61 15.96 20.87
CA LEU A 244 5.53 15.05 21.56
C LEU A 244 6.86 15.74 21.91
N LEU A 245 7.40 16.61 21.05
CA LEU A 245 8.59 17.42 21.39
C LEU A 245 8.32 18.34 22.57
N GLU A 246 7.15 18.99 22.62
CA GLU A 246 6.78 19.81 23.79
C GLU A 246 6.69 18.97 25.06
N ARG A 247 6.05 17.79 24.98
CA ARG A 247 5.92 16.86 26.11
C ARG A 247 7.28 16.37 26.61
N ILE A 248 8.16 15.95 25.72
CA ILE A 248 9.52 15.50 26.06
C ILE A 248 10.33 16.65 26.66
N ASN A 249 10.04 17.91 26.30
CA ASN A 249 10.76 19.07 26.78
C ASN A 249 10.27 19.62 28.15
N ARG A 250 9.09 19.23 28.63
CA ARG A 250 8.63 19.56 29.99
C ARG A 250 9.36 18.74 31.04
#